data_AF-A0A2Z4IUF4-F1
#
_entry.id   AF-A0A2Z4IUF4-F1
#
_cell.length_a   1.000
_cell.length_b   1.000
_cell.length_c   1.000
_cell.angle_alpha   90.00
_cell.angle_beta   90.00
_cell.angle_gamma   90.00
#
_symmetry.space_group_name_H-M   'P 1'
#
loop_
_entity.id
_entity.type
_entity.pdbx_description
1 polymer ?
#
loop_
_entity_poly.entity_id
_entity_poly.type
_entity_poly.pdbx_seq_one_letter_code
_entity_poly.pdbx_strand_id
1 'polypeptide(L)'
;MLSPTEPAPVRKSIPQVDFDLDDLDADEERYLDFYRKVGVHEDMLVPLAEHHDGPHSYYVLFDRTATWGHPGMPQVLAVHLQRDYEKQTFSFEQAPLPLPAMAQSWLIHRGCPHDAIGLDPELGPPPADEATRALERRLAGDGNHYAMGYSYTSDDPDDMVVLVALRALDERAPLPFRVVVEEVDTETWTHTLREGGFDTVGEALQWCDDRLTGEAGPLPPIRPAAAASRPAGVAKAPAPRPPGRSR
;
A
#
# COMPACT_ATOMS: atom_id res chain seq x y z
N MET A 1 -25.04 -32.67 -35.88
CA MET A 1 -25.56 -31.33 -35.50
C MET A 1 -24.59 -30.79 -34.49
N LEU A 2 -23.83 -29.75 -34.84
CA LEU A 2 -22.92 -29.05 -33.93
C LEU A 2 -23.73 -27.94 -33.26
N SER A 3 -23.79 -27.95 -31.93
CA SER A 3 -24.41 -26.87 -31.15
C SER A 3 -23.65 -25.56 -31.41
N PRO A 4 -24.35 -24.41 -31.55
CA PRO A 4 -23.68 -23.14 -31.69
C PRO A 4 -23.00 -22.78 -30.37
N THR A 5 -21.68 -22.63 -30.41
CA THR A 5 -20.88 -22.09 -29.31
C THR A 5 -21.39 -20.69 -28.98
N GLU A 6 -21.79 -20.48 -27.73
CA GLU A 6 -22.12 -19.15 -27.19
C GLU A 6 -20.99 -18.17 -27.51
N PRO A 7 -21.28 -16.95 -27.99
CA PRO A 7 -20.25 -15.95 -28.19
C PRO A 7 -19.58 -15.66 -26.85
N ALA A 8 -18.24 -15.70 -26.83
CA ALA A 8 -17.46 -15.32 -25.67
C ALA A 8 -17.94 -13.94 -25.15
N PRO A 9 -18.08 -13.76 -23.83
CA PRO A 9 -18.52 -12.49 -23.27
C PRO A 9 -17.62 -11.37 -23.81
N VAL A 10 -18.25 -10.27 -24.21
CA VAL A 10 -17.56 -9.05 -24.67
C VAL A 10 -16.58 -8.66 -23.56
N ARG A 11 -15.28 -8.73 -23.83
CA ARG A 11 -14.25 -8.25 -22.90
C ARG A 11 -14.58 -6.80 -22.58
N LYS A 12 -14.88 -6.50 -21.31
CA LYS A 12 -15.00 -5.11 -20.85
C LYS A 12 -13.71 -4.38 -21.24
N SER A 13 -13.83 -3.20 -21.81
CA SER A 13 -12.67 -2.35 -22.11
C SER A 13 -11.96 -2.02 -20.80
N ILE A 14 -10.64 -2.17 -20.78
CA ILE A 14 -9.83 -1.76 -19.64
C ILE A 14 -9.97 -0.24 -19.50
N PRO A 15 -10.27 0.28 -18.30
CA PRO A 15 -10.35 1.72 -18.08
C PRO A 15 -9.01 2.38 -18.45
N GLN A 16 -9.09 3.50 -19.16
CA GLN A 16 -7.92 4.33 -19.46
C GLN A 16 -7.97 5.53 -18.52
N VAL A 17 -6.81 5.90 -17.99
CA VAL A 17 -6.66 7.13 -17.20
C VAL A 17 -6.61 8.31 -18.17
N ASP A 18 -7.25 9.42 -17.79
CA ASP A 18 -7.10 10.73 -18.42
C ASP A 18 -6.59 11.71 -17.35
N PHE A 19 -5.50 12.40 -17.66
CA PHE A 19 -4.90 13.37 -16.76
C PHE A 19 -5.42 14.79 -16.96
N ASP A 20 -6.31 15.07 -17.93
CA ASP A 20 -6.86 16.40 -18.23
C ASP A 20 -5.77 17.50 -18.26
N LEU A 21 -4.71 17.29 -19.04
CA LEU A 21 -3.58 18.23 -19.17
C LEU A 21 -3.46 18.89 -20.54
N ASP A 22 -4.31 18.52 -21.50
CA ASP A 22 -4.22 18.94 -22.90
C ASP A 22 -4.22 20.47 -23.10
N ASP A 23 -4.88 21.21 -22.19
CA ASP A 23 -5.02 22.67 -22.23
C ASP A 23 -4.00 23.41 -21.34
N LEU A 24 -3.02 22.71 -20.76
CA LEU A 24 -2.07 23.28 -19.79
C LEU A 24 -0.62 23.19 -20.29
N ASP A 25 0.06 24.33 -20.30
CA ASP A 25 1.50 24.46 -20.57
C ASP A 25 2.25 24.41 -19.22
N ALA A 26 2.85 23.27 -18.87
CA ALA A 26 3.87 23.28 -17.82
C ALA A 26 5.19 23.84 -18.37
N ASP A 27 6.10 24.23 -17.48
CA ASP A 27 7.51 24.44 -17.86
C ASP A 27 8.02 23.23 -18.66
N GLU A 28 8.77 23.46 -19.75
CA GLU A 28 9.21 22.41 -20.69
C GLU A 28 9.91 21.24 -19.96
N GLU A 29 10.73 21.54 -18.93
CA GLU A 29 11.40 20.53 -18.13
C GLU A 29 10.38 19.66 -17.37
N ARG A 30 9.35 20.30 -16.81
CA ARG A 30 8.34 19.62 -16.00
C ARG A 30 7.36 18.81 -16.85
N TYR A 31 6.97 19.34 -18.01
CA TYR A 31 6.18 18.59 -18.98
C TYR A 31 6.94 17.34 -19.45
N LEU A 32 8.22 17.50 -19.78
CA LEU A 32 9.06 16.40 -20.23
C LEU A 32 9.27 15.36 -19.12
N ASP A 33 9.42 15.79 -17.87
CA ASP A 33 9.52 14.88 -16.71
C ASP A 33 8.22 14.10 -16.50
N PHE A 34 7.05 14.76 -16.61
CA PHE A 34 5.75 14.11 -16.56
C PHE A 34 5.60 13.08 -17.68
N TYR A 35 5.87 13.48 -18.91
CA TYR A 35 5.79 12.60 -20.07
C TYR A 35 6.67 11.37 -19.90
N ARG A 36 7.93 11.52 -19.47
CA ARG A 36 8.85 10.39 -19.30
C ARG A 36 8.47 9.44 -18.17
N LYS A 37 7.92 9.98 -17.07
CA LYS A 37 7.64 9.20 -15.86
C LYS A 37 6.23 8.64 -15.80
N VAL A 38 5.30 9.22 -16.54
CA VAL A 38 3.86 8.89 -16.48
C VAL A 38 3.28 8.83 -17.90
N GLY A 39 3.30 9.95 -18.65
CA GLY A 39 2.54 10.08 -19.89
C GLY A 39 2.92 9.11 -21.02
N VAL A 40 4.19 8.69 -21.09
CA VAL A 40 4.67 7.74 -22.12
C VAL A 40 4.04 6.35 -21.99
N HIS A 41 3.46 6.03 -20.82
CA HIS A 41 2.82 4.75 -20.52
C HIS A 41 1.33 4.90 -20.23
N GLU A 42 0.72 6.05 -20.51
CA GLU A 42 -0.68 6.35 -20.19
C GLU A 42 -1.65 5.29 -20.72
N ASP A 43 -1.44 4.78 -21.93
CA ASP A 43 -2.25 3.72 -22.53
C ASP A 43 -2.11 2.36 -21.83
N MET A 44 -1.06 2.18 -21.03
CA MET A 44 -0.73 0.98 -20.27
C MET A 44 -1.00 1.11 -18.77
N LEU A 45 -1.36 2.31 -18.28
CA LEU A 45 -1.77 2.57 -16.91
C LEU A 45 -3.26 2.25 -16.73
N VAL A 46 -3.59 1.44 -15.72
CA VAL A 46 -4.97 1.12 -15.34
C VAL A 46 -5.30 1.83 -14.03
N PRO A 47 -6.32 2.69 -13.98
CA PRO A 47 -6.65 3.40 -12.75
C PRO A 47 -7.37 2.50 -11.77
N LEU A 48 -6.65 2.03 -10.75
CA LEU A 48 -7.23 1.27 -9.64
C LEU A 48 -8.06 2.16 -8.72
N ALA A 49 -7.70 3.45 -8.59
CA ALA A 49 -8.49 4.45 -7.88
C ALA A 49 -8.17 5.84 -8.42
N GLU A 50 -9.19 6.71 -8.46
CA GLU A 50 -9.04 8.12 -8.83
C GLU A 50 -9.87 9.00 -7.90
N HIS A 51 -9.32 10.16 -7.55
CA HIS A 51 -10.07 11.19 -6.84
C HIS A 51 -9.68 12.58 -7.34
N HIS A 52 -10.68 13.42 -7.56
CA HIS A 52 -10.51 14.80 -7.99
C HIS A 52 -11.12 15.75 -6.95
N ASP A 53 -10.33 16.72 -6.52
CA ASP A 53 -10.75 17.79 -5.61
C ASP A 53 -10.24 19.15 -6.12
N GLY A 54 -11.09 19.82 -6.90
CA GLY A 54 -10.77 21.11 -7.52
C GLY A 54 -9.52 21.04 -8.40
N PRO A 55 -8.42 21.75 -8.06
CA PRO A 55 -7.18 21.70 -8.84
C PRO A 55 -6.38 20.41 -8.63
N HIS A 56 -6.73 19.57 -7.66
CA HIS A 56 -5.98 18.36 -7.32
C HIS A 56 -6.60 17.11 -7.93
N SER A 57 -5.75 16.25 -8.48
CA SER A 57 -6.11 14.87 -8.81
C SER A 57 -5.16 13.89 -8.10
N TYR A 58 -5.70 12.76 -7.68
CA TYR A 58 -4.99 11.69 -6.99
C TYR A 58 -5.30 10.38 -7.70
N TYR A 59 -4.25 9.62 -8.06
CA TYR A 59 -4.40 8.38 -8.81
C TYR A 59 -3.60 7.26 -8.15
N VAL A 60 -4.22 6.09 -8.02
CA VAL A 60 -3.54 4.81 -7.81
C VAL A 60 -3.63 4.06 -9.13
N LEU A 61 -2.50 3.89 -9.80
CA LEU A 61 -2.42 3.30 -11.14
C LEU A 61 -1.70 1.96 -11.07
N PHE A 62 -2.19 0.97 -11.81
CA PHE A 62 -1.46 -0.26 -12.10
C PHE A 62 -0.70 -0.09 -13.42
N ASP A 63 0.62 -0.23 -13.37
CA ASP A 63 1.51 -0.11 -14.52
C ASP A 63 1.75 -1.49 -15.15
N ARG A 64 1.04 -1.75 -16.27
CA ARG A 64 1.16 -2.99 -17.01
C ARG A 64 2.50 -3.15 -17.72
N THR A 65 3.30 -2.09 -17.82
CA THR A 65 4.63 -2.17 -18.45
C THR A 65 5.67 -2.76 -17.51
N ALA A 66 5.44 -2.73 -16.20
CA ALA A 66 6.38 -3.19 -15.19
C ALA A 66 6.79 -4.67 -15.35
N THR A 67 5.91 -5.52 -15.89
CA THR A 67 6.22 -6.92 -16.26
C THR A 67 7.36 -7.06 -17.27
N TRP A 68 7.57 -6.04 -18.12
CA TRP A 68 8.65 -6.00 -19.11
C TRP A 68 9.90 -5.25 -18.60
N GLY A 69 9.86 -4.78 -17.36
CA GLY A 69 10.94 -4.07 -16.69
C GLY A 69 11.98 -5.02 -16.10
N HIS A 70 12.65 -4.56 -15.04
CA HIS A 70 13.53 -5.41 -14.25
C HIS A 70 12.69 -6.29 -13.30
N PRO A 71 13.08 -7.56 -13.07
CA PRO A 71 12.38 -8.42 -12.11
C PRO A 71 12.28 -7.77 -10.73
N GLY A 72 11.12 -7.91 -10.09
CA GLY A 72 10.87 -7.35 -8.77
C GLY A 72 10.36 -5.91 -8.75
N MET A 73 10.28 -5.24 -9.90
CA MET A 73 9.81 -3.85 -9.98
C MET A 73 8.38 -3.69 -9.44
N PRO A 74 8.08 -2.61 -8.69
CA PRO A 74 6.72 -2.29 -8.29
C PRO A 74 5.81 -2.09 -9.50
N GLN A 75 4.59 -2.60 -9.42
CA GLN A 75 3.58 -2.47 -10.48
C GLN A 75 2.51 -1.43 -10.15
N VAL A 76 2.60 -0.76 -8.98
CA VAL A 76 1.67 0.30 -8.60
C VAL A 76 2.39 1.65 -8.64
N LEU A 77 1.71 2.66 -9.20
CA LEU A 77 2.18 4.02 -9.32
C LEU A 77 1.16 4.96 -8.66
N ALA A 78 1.60 5.68 -7.62
CA ALA A 78 0.82 6.79 -7.06
C ALA A 78 1.16 8.08 -7.82
N VAL A 79 0.15 8.85 -8.22
CA VAL A 79 0.33 10.16 -8.85
C VAL A 79 -0.53 11.19 -8.14
N HIS A 80 0.10 12.29 -7.71
CA HIS A 80 -0.60 13.49 -7.25
C HIS A 80 -0.36 14.60 -8.26
N LEU A 81 -1.45 15.19 -8.76
CA LEU A 81 -1.43 16.25 -9.74
C LEU A 81 -2.09 17.50 -9.17
N GLN A 82 -1.54 18.67 -9.49
CA GLN A 82 -2.04 19.98 -9.12
C GLN A 82 -2.04 20.91 -10.34
N ARG A 83 -3.20 21.44 -10.70
CA ARG A 83 -3.38 22.38 -11.81
C ARG A 83 -3.42 23.81 -11.30
N ASP A 84 -2.79 24.73 -12.02
CA ASP A 84 -2.90 26.18 -11.83
C ASP A 84 -3.55 26.77 -13.08
N TYR A 85 -4.88 26.90 -13.05
CA TYR A 85 -5.66 27.40 -14.18
C TYR A 85 -5.43 28.88 -14.48
N GLU A 86 -4.99 29.69 -13.51
CA GLU A 86 -4.67 31.11 -13.74
C GLU A 86 -3.40 31.25 -14.55
N LYS A 87 -2.39 30.42 -14.24
CA LYS A 87 -1.12 30.39 -14.98
C LYS A 87 -1.14 29.43 -16.17
N GLN A 88 -2.22 28.67 -16.35
CA GLN A 88 -2.35 27.59 -17.32
C GLN A 88 -1.21 26.57 -17.22
N THR A 89 -0.78 26.23 -16.00
CA THR A 89 0.33 25.28 -15.77
C THR A 89 -0.11 24.11 -14.88
N PHE A 90 0.71 23.07 -14.77
CA PHE A 90 0.50 22.00 -13.80
C PHE A 90 1.78 21.58 -13.08
N SER A 91 1.58 20.87 -11.98
CA SER A 91 2.58 20.34 -11.10
C SER A 91 2.18 18.90 -10.76
N PHE A 92 3.14 17.99 -10.71
CA PHE A 92 2.90 16.62 -10.28
C PHE A 92 4.00 16.11 -9.35
N GLU A 93 3.64 15.11 -8.56
CA GLU A 93 4.53 14.20 -7.84
C GLU A 93 4.10 12.77 -8.14
N GLN A 94 5.04 11.82 -8.12
CA GLN A 94 4.73 10.40 -8.28
C GLN A 94 5.62 9.51 -7.42
N ALA A 95 5.12 8.32 -7.09
CA ALA A 95 5.89 7.29 -6.41
C ALA A 95 5.51 5.88 -6.89
N PRO A 96 6.46 5.09 -7.42
CA PRO A 96 6.29 3.67 -7.62
C PRO A 96 6.27 2.97 -6.26
N LEU A 97 5.23 2.21 -5.98
CA LEU A 97 4.99 1.57 -4.68
C LEU A 97 4.57 0.12 -4.88
N PRO A 98 4.95 -0.79 -3.97
CA PRO A 98 4.72 -2.21 -4.19
C PRO A 98 3.26 -2.61 -3.98
N LEU A 99 2.52 -1.91 -3.12
CA LEU A 99 1.15 -2.26 -2.75
C LEU A 99 0.18 -1.08 -2.98
N PRO A 100 -1.07 -1.34 -3.43
CA PRO A 100 -2.10 -0.31 -3.54
C PRO A 100 -2.35 0.45 -2.23
N ALA A 101 -2.35 -0.23 -1.08
CA ALA A 101 -2.51 0.40 0.23
C ALA A 101 -1.38 1.41 0.54
N MET A 102 -0.14 1.12 0.10
CA MET A 102 0.96 2.06 0.26
C MET A 102 0.82 3.28 -0.66
N ALA A 103 0.32 3.09 -1.88
CA ALA A 103 -0.02 4.17 -2.80
C ALA A 103 -1.11 5.09 -2.24
N GLN A 104 -2.20 4.51 -1.72
CA GLN A 104 -3.24 5.27 -1.01
C GLN A 104 -2.63 6.07 0.13
N SER A 105 -1.78 5.45 0.95
CA SER A 105 -1.14 6.16 2.07
C SER A 105 -0.29 7.34 1.61
N TRP A 106 0.50 7.17 0.55
CA TRP A 106 1.33 8.23 -0.02
C TRP A 106 0.50 9.42 -0.52
N LEU A 107 -0.69 9.16 -1.10
CA LEU A 107 -1.64 10.18 -1.56
C LEU A 107 -2.38 10.88 -0.40
N ILE A 108 -2.77 10.13 0.63
CA ILE A 108 -3.41 10.67 1.84
C ILE A 108 -2.49 11.71 2.50
N HIS A 109 -1.19 11.43 2.58
CA HIS A 109 -0.20 12.37 3.10
C HIS A 109 0.03 13.61 2.22
N ARG A 110 -0.53 13.64 1.01
CA ARG A 110 -0.59 14.79 0.09
C ARG A 110 -1.95 15.47 0.06
N GLY A 111 -2.81 15.17 1.04
CA GLY A 111 -4.09 15.81 1.23
C GLY A 111 -5.28 15.09 0.59
N CYS A 112 -5.09 13.90 0.00
CA CYS A 112 -6.22 13.10 -0.46
C CYS A 112 -7.08 12.67 0.76
N PRO A 113 -8.41 12.87 0.74
CA PRO A 113 -9.27 12.36 1.81
C PRO A 113 -9.22 10.83 1.88
N HIS A 114 -9.07 10.29 3.09
CA HIS A 114 -8.88 8.86 3.31
C HIS A 114 -10.02 7.99 2.74
N ASP A 115 -11.26 8.48 2.79
CA ASP A 115 -12.45 7.78 2.31
C ASP A 115 -12.73 8.00 0.81
N ALA A 116 -11.96 8.87 0.14
CA ALA A 116 -12.21 9.26 -1.24
C ALA A 116 -11.38 8.50 -2.28
N ILE A 117 -10.31 7.80 -1.88
CA ILE A 117 -9.40 7.07 -2.77
C ILE A 117 -9.54 5.55 -2.66
N GLY A 118 -10.77 5.05 -2.70
CA GLY A 118 -11.06 3.61 -2.66
C GLY A 118 -10.68 2.89 -3.96
N LEU A 119 -10.11 1.69 -3.84
CA LEU A 119 -9.81 0.84 -5.00
C LEU A 119 -11.11 0.34 -5.65
N ASP A 120 -11.12 0.27 -6.99
CA ASP A 120 -12.20 -0.36 -7.75
C ASP A 120 -12.19 -1.89 -7.49
N PRO A 121 -13.24 -2.44 -6.86
CA PRO A 121 -13.31 -3.86 -6.56
C PRO A 121 -13.42 -4.75 -7.80
N GLU A 122 -13.67 -4.20 -9.00
CA GLU A 122 -13.71 -4.96 -10.25
C GLU A 122 -12.32 -5.13 -10.91
N LEU A 123 -11.29 -4.39 -10.47
CA LEU A 123 -9.99 -4.31 -11.15
C LEU A 123 -8.87 -5.17 -10.55
N GLY A 124 -9.14 -5.97 -9.51
CA GLY A 124 -8.16 -6.85 -8.88
C GLY A 124 -8.78 -8.04 -8.15
N PRO A 125 -7.97 -8.96 -7.63
CA PRO A 125 -8.46 -10.01 -6.73
C PRO A 125 -9.07 -9.35 -5.47
N PRO A 126 -10.28 -9.77 -5.03
CA PRO A 126 -10.80 -9.32 -3.75
C PRO A 126 -10.02 -9.92 -2.57
N PRO A 127 -10.03 -9.24 -1.40
CA PRO A 127 -9.43 -9.76 -0.18
C PRO A 127 -10.05 -11.10 0.22
N ALA A 128 -9.20 -12.10 0.49
CA ALA A 128 -9.63 -13.44 0.87
C ALA A 128 -10.33 -13.49 2.24
N ASP A 129 -9.98 -12.58 3.16
CA ASP A 129 -10.52 -12.54 4.52
C ASP A 129 -10.46 -11.15 5.16
N GLU A 130 -11.06 -11.02 6.35
CA GLU A 130 -11.11 -9.77 7.11
C GLU A 130 -9.73 -9.36 7.65
N ALA A 131 -8.80 -10.31 7.85
CA ALA A 131 -7.45 -9.97 8.31
C ALA A 131 -6.68 -9.22 7.21
N THR A 132 -6.82 -9.65 5.95
CA THR A 132 -6.33 -8.93 4.77
C THR A 132 -6.92 -7.51 4.74
N ARG A 133 -8.26 -7.38 4.79
CA ARG A 133 -8.95 -6.07 4.75
C ARG A 133 -8.54 -5.13 5.88
N ALA A 134 -8.34 -5.67 7.08
CA ALA A 134 -7.92 -4.88 8.22
C ALA A 134 -6.48 -4.40 8.06
N LEU A 135 -5.60 -5.24 7.51
CA LEU A 135 -4.20 -4.89 7.27
C LEU A 135 -4.06 -3.84 6.16
N GLU A 136 -4.79 -3.98 5.05
CA GLU A 136 -4.81 -2.99 3.96
C GLU A 136 -5.23 -1.61 4.45
N ARG A 137 -6.35 -1.54 5.19
CA ARG A 137 -6.83 -0.28 5.77
C ARG A 137 -5.81 0.34 6.73
N ARG A 138 -5.13 -0.48 7.53
CA ARG A 138 -4.08 0.01 8.41
C ARG A 138 -2.88 0.53 7.61
N LEU A 139 -2.41 -0.18 6.59
CA LEU A 139 -1.29 0.27 5.75
C LEU A 139 -1.63 1.56 4.99
N ALA A 140 -2.87 1.73 4.53
CA ALA A 140 -3.34 2.98 3.92
C ALA A 140 -3.26 4.17 4.90
N GLY A 141 -3.46 3.95 6.21
CA GLY A 141 -3.29 4.97 7.24
C GLY A 141 -1.85 5.16 7.75
N ASP A 142 -1.02 4.12 7.71
CA ASP A 142 0.26 4.04 8.45
C ASP A 142 1.49 4.55 7.67
N GLY A 143 1.35 5.13 6.47
CA GLY A 143 2.48 5.44 5.58
C GLY A 143 3.58 6.33 6.14
N ASN A 144 3.32 7.10 7.20
CA ASN A 144 4.30 7.93 7.90
C ASN A 144 4.92 7.26 9.14
N HIS A 145 4.58 6.01 9.44
CA HIS A 145 5.10 5.26 10.58
C HIS A 145 6.26 4.33 10.19
N TYR A 146 6.42 4.06 8.90
CA TYR A 146 7.40 3.11 8.38
C TYR A 146 8.14 3.67 7.16
N ALA A 147 9.44 3.35 7.06
CA ALA A 147 10.21 3.52 5.84
C ALA A 147 10.34 2.17 5.11
N MET A 148 10.14 2.17 3.79
CA MET A 148 10.37 1.00 2.96
C MET A 148 11.87 0.84 2.66
N GLY A 149 12.42 -0.33 2.99
CA GLY A 149 13.83 -0.66 2.75
C GLY A 149 14.03 -1.62 1.57
N TYR A 150 13.05 -2.47 1.29
CA TYR A 150 13.11 -3.46 0.23
C TYR A 150 11.70 -3.79 -0.26
N SER A 151 11.56 -4.08 -1.54
CA SER A 151 10.37 -4.69 -2.11
C SER A 151 10.71 -5.58 -3.29
N TYR A 152 9.90 -6.60 -3.52
CA TYR A 152 9.99 -7.46 -4.70
C TYR A 152 8.59 -7.88 -5.14
N THR A 153 8.30 -7.73 -6.43
CA THR A 153 7.07 -8.23 -7.06
C THR A 153 7.39 -9.39 -7.99
N SER A 154 6.79 -10.54 -7.74
CA SER A 154 6.70 -11.66 -8.67
C SER A 154 5.32 -11.65 -9.33
N ASP A 155 5.29 -11.57 -10.66
CA ASP A 155 4.10 -11.68 -11.49
C ASP A 155 4.00 -13.03 -12.21
N ASP A 156 4.75 -14.03 -11.73
CA ASP A 156 4.63 -15.42 -12.17
C ASP A 156 3.20 -15.92 -11.85
N PRO A 157 2.41 -16.34 -12.85
CA PRO A 157 1.06 -16.87 -12.63
C PRO A 157 0.97 -18.04 -11.64
N ASP A 158 2.07 -18.78 -11.45
CA ASP A 158 2.17 -19.90 -10.51
C ASP A 158 2.65 -19.48 -9.10
N ASP A 159 3.20 -18.26 -8.93
CA ASP A 159 3.62 -17.68 -7.65
C ASP A 159 3.54 -16.14 -7.67
N MET A 160 2.33 -15.61 -7.76
CA MET A 160 2.07 -14.17 -7.72
C MET A 160 2.21 -13.66 -6.27
N VAL A 161 3.31 -12.97 -5.99
CA VAL A 161 3.65 -12.49 -4.64
C VAL A 161 4.28 -11.11 -4.66
N VAL A 162 3.90 -10.26 -3.70
CA VAL A 162 4.58 -8.99 -3.41
C VAL A 162 5.16 -9.06 -2.00
N LEU A 163 6.47 -8.82 -1.89
CA LEU A 163 7.20 -8.74 -0.63
C LEU A 163 7.59 -7.30 -0.35
N VAL A 164 7.43 -6.86 0.89
CA VAL A 164 7.85 -5.52 1.32
C VAL A 164 8.49 -5.61 2.70
N ALA A 165 9.75 -5.20 2.81
CA ALA A 165 10.42 -5.03 4.10
C ALA A 165 10.36 -3.56 4.52
N LEU A 166 9.79 -3.33 5.70
CA LEU A 166 9.57 -2.02 6.29
C LEU A 166 10.39 -1.87 7.58
N ARG A 167 10.80 -0.64 7.87
CA ARG A 167 11.43 -0.24 9.13
C ARG A 167 10.56 0.80 9.82
N ALA A 168 10.16 0.55 11.06
CA ALA A 168 9.47 1.53 11.89
C ALA A 168 10.33 2.78 12.05
N LEU A 169 9.72 3.95 11.87
CA LEU A 169 10.36 5.24 12.11
C LEU A 169 10.46 5.59 13.60
N ASP A 170 9.57 5.00 14.43
CA ASP A 170 9.72 5.04 15.89
C ASP A 170 10.79 4.04 16.34
N GLU A 171 11.93 4.56 16.81
CA GLU A 171 13.04 3.78 17.33
C GLU A 171 12.70 2.94 18.57
N ARG A 172 11.55 3.21 19.22
CA ARG A 172 11.07 2.46 20.39
C ARG A 172 10.17 1.28 20.03
N ALA A 173 9.90 1.05 18.74
CA ALA A 173 9.13 -0.09 18.30
C ALA A 173 9.81 -1.40 18.72
N PRO A 174 9.11 -2.32 19.42
CA PRO A 174 9.70 -3.54 19.95
C PRO A 174 10.14 -4.53 18.86
N LEU A 175 9.48 -4.49 17.70
CA LEU A 175 9.84 -5.22 16.50
C LEU A 175 9.97 -4.16 15.40
N PRO A 176 11.15 -3.55 15.24
CA PRO A 176 11.32 -2.38 14.39
C PRO A 176 11.30 -2.72 12.91
N PHE A 177 11.44 -3.99 12.54
CA PHE A 177 11.34 -4.44 11.16
C PHE A 177 10.06 -5.24 10.94
N ARG A 178 9.40 -4.99 9.82
CA ARG A 178 8.20 -5.70 9.37
C ARG A 178 8.45 -6.27 7.98
N VAL A 179 7.91 -7.44 7.73
CA VAL A 179 7.69 -7.91 6.36
C VAL A 179 6.19 -7.97 6.13
N VAL A 180 5.75 -7.31 5.08
CA VAL A 180 4.40 -7.45 4.52
C VAL A 180 4.52 -8.34 3.29
N VAL A 181 3.66 -9.34 3.20
CA VAL A 181 3.55 -10.23 2.03
C VAL A 181 2.12 -10.22 1.52
N GLU A 182 1.96 -9.93 0.24
CA GLU A 182 0.72 -10.14 -0.51
C GLU A 182 0.89 -11.38 -1.38
N GLU A 183 -0.04 -12.32 -1.31
CA GLU A 183 -0.06 -13.52 -2.15
C GLU A 183 -1.41 -13.59 -2.86
N VAL A 184 -1.39 -13.83 -4.18
CA VAL A 184 -2.61 -14.00 -4.98
C VAL A 184 -2.83 -15.48 -5.25
N ASP A 185 -4.00 -15.98 -4.85
CA ASP A 185 -4.50 -17.29 -5.23
C ASP A 185 -5.23 -17.16 -6.58
N THR A 186 -4.60 -17.67 -7.63
CA THR A 186 -5.14 -17.61 -9.00
C THR A 186 -6.26 -18.63 -9.26
N GLU A 187 -6.43 -19.65 -8.41
CA GLU A 187 -7.55 -20.60 -8.50
C GLU A 187 -8.84 -20.00 -7.96
N THR A 188 -8.76 -19.35 -6.78
CA THR A 188 -9.92 -18.70 -6.16
C THR A 188 -10.10 -17.24 -6.56
N TRP A 189 -9.11 -16.66 -7.24
CA TRP A 189 -9.01 -15.24 -7.57
C TRP A 189 -9.22 -14.37 -6.33
N THR A 190 -8.40 -14.59 -5.30
CA THR A 190 -8.39 -13.78 -4.08
C THR A 190 -6.95 -13.48 -3.67
N HIS A 191 -6.74 -12.45 -2.86
CA HIS A 191 -5.42 -12.20 -2.28
C HIS A 191 -5.43 -12.24 -0.76
N THR A 192 -4.31 -12.67 -0.20
CA THR A 192 -4.04 -12.56 1.23
C THR A 192 -2.95 -11.54 1.47
N LEU A 193 -3.09 -10.76 2.54
CA LEU A 193 -2.06 -9.85 3.00
C LEU A 193 -1.72 -10.20 4.44
N ARG A 194 -0.44 -10.43 4.72
CA ARG A 194 0.06 -10.78 6.05
C ARG A 194 1.24 -9.93 6.43
N GLU A 195 1.42 -9.74 7.74
CA GLU A 195 2.51 -8.97 8.29
C GLU A 195 3.22 -9.80 9.38
N GLY A 196 4.55 -9.88 9.29
CA GLY A 196 5.41 -10.47 10.30
C GLY A 196 6.40 -9.45 10.88
N GLY A 197 6.88 -9.70 12.11
CA GLY A 197 7.78 -8.80 12.82
C GLY A 197 9.15 -9.42 13.10
N PHE A 198 10.20 -8.61 12.93
CA PHE A 198 11.59 -9.04 13.06
C PHE A 198 12.38 -8.05 13.92
N ASP A 199 13.39 -8.57 14.62
CA ASP A 199 14.28 -7.77 15.47
C ASP A 199 15.33 -7.03 14.63
N THR A 200 15.77 -7.64 13.51
CA THR A 200 16.82 -7.10 12.65
C THR A 200 16.41 -7.02 11.18
N VAL A 201 17.05 -6.11 10.44
CA VAL A 201 16.91 -6.02 8.98
C VAL A 201 17.38 -7.29 8.28
N GLY A 202 18.43 -7.93 8.79
CA GLY A 202 19.00 -9.14 8.20
C GLY A 202 18.01 -10.30 8.23
N GLU A 203 17.32 -10.50 9.36
CA GLU A 203 16.29 -11.54 9.48
C GLU A 203 15.08 -11.27 8.57
N ALA A 204 14.65 -10.00 8.48
CA ALA A 204 13.55 -9.61 7.60
C ALA A 204 13.88 -9.86 6.12
N LEU A 205 15.08 -9.46 5.67
CA LEU A 205 15.52 -9.68 4.29
C LEU A 205 15.76 -11.17 4.00
N GLN A 206 16.36 -11.91 4.93
CA GLN A 206 16.54 -13.35 4.77
C GLN A 206 15.20 -14.06 4.64
N TRP A 207 14.18 -13.67 5.41
CA TRP A 207 12.84 -14.24 5.26
C TRP A 207 12.26 -13.95 3.86
N CYS A 208 12.45 -12.74 3.32
CA CYS A 208 12.04 -12.44 1.95
C CYS A 208 12.73 -13.34 0.93
N ASP A 209 14.05 -13.49 1.03
CA ASP A 209 14.83 -14.35 0.14
C ASP A 209 14.39 -15.82 0.25
N ASP A 210 14.20 -16.33 1.47
CA ASP A 210 13.71 -17.67 1.74
C ASP A 210 12.30 -17.88 1.17
N ARG A 211 11.44 -16.85 1.16
CA ARG A 211 10.08 -16.95 0.57
C ARG A 211 10.15 -17.08 -0.94
N LEU A 212 11.08 -16.38 -1.59
CA LEU A 212 11.29 -16.46 -3.04
C LEU A 212 11.89 -17.80 -3.46
N THR A 213 12.61 -18.50 -2.58
CA THR A 213 13.16 -19.84 -2.85
C THR A 213 12.26 -20.98 -2.38
N GLY A 214 11.12 -20.68 -1.73
CA GLY A 214 10.20 -21.66 -1.17
C GLY A 214 10.69 -22.32 0.12
N GLU A 215 11.69 -21.74 0.79
CA GLU A 215 12.30 -22.25 2.02
C GLU A 215 11.80 -21.54 3.29
N ALA A 216 11.05 -20.44 3.13
CA ALA A 216 10.57 -19.65 4.27
C ALA A 216 9.63 -20.45 5.18
N GLY A 217 9.87 -20.31 6.48
CA GLY A 217 8.90 -20.67 7.52
C GLY A 217 7.75 -19.67 7.61
N PRO A 218 6.74 -19.93 8.46
CA PRO A 218 5.63 -19.01 8.67
C PRO A 218 6.12 -17.64 9.18
N LEU A 219 5.43 -16.57 8.78
CA LEU A 219 5.72 -15.22 9.26
C LEU A 219 5.70 -15.17 10.80
N PRO A 220 6.73 -14.58 11.44
CA PRO A 220 6.73 -14.40 12.88
C PRO A 220 5.57 -13.49 13.32
N PRO A 221 4.78 -13.87 14.33
CA PRO A 221 3.63 -13.09 14.73
C PRO A 221 4.04 -11.74 15.32
N ILE A 222 3.33 -10.70 14.93
CA ILE A 222 3.45 -9.37 15.51
C ILE A 222 2.71 -9.38 16.83
N ARG A 223 3.40 -9.74 17.91
CA ARG A 223 2.83 -9.58 19.24
C ARG A 223 2.66 -8.07 19.46
N PRO A 224 1.45 -7.60 19.79
CA PRO A 224 1.31 -6.28 20.39
C PRO A 224 2.25 -6.25 21.58
N ALA A 225 2.98 -5.15 21.78
CA ALA A 225 3.65 -4.93 23.05
C ALA A 225 2.60 -5.14 24.13
N ALA A 226 2.67 -6.27 24.84
CA ALA A 226 1.84 -6.47 26.01
C ALA A 226 2.14 -5.26 26.86
N ALA A 227 1.13 -4.40 27.06
CA ALA A 227 1.24 -3.25 27.96
C ALA A 227 1.93 -3.80 29.19
N ALA A 228 3.19 -3.39 29.41
CA ALA A 228 4.02 -3.94 30.45
C ALA A 228 3.16 -3.91 31.69
N SER A 229 2.76 -5.09 32.18
CA SER A 229 1.90 -5.22 33.34
C SER A 229 2.65 -4.54 34.45
N ARG A 230 2.33 -3.27 34.66
CA ARG A 230 2.86 -2.46 35.73
C ARG A 230 2.49 -3.27 36.96
N PRO A 231 3.46 -3.77 37.75
CA PRO A 231 3.12 -4.55 38.92
C PRO A 231 2.16 -3.68 39.73
N ALA A 232 0.98 -4.22 40.01
CA ALA A 232 -0.05 -3.55 40.76
C ALA A 232 0.62 -3.03 42.04
N GLY A 233 0.78 -1.71 42.11
CA GLY A 233 1.38 -1.07 43.27
C GLY A 233 0.59 -1.52 44.47
N VAL A 234 1.26 -2.21 45.40
CA VAL A 234 0.69 -2.66 46.67
C VAL A 234 -0.09 -1.50 47.27
N ALA A 235 -1.39 -1.69 47.43
CA ALA A 235 -2.27 -0.71 48.06
C ALA A 235 -1.69 -0.39 49.45
N LYS A 236 -1.23 0.86 49.62
CA LYS A 236 -0.73 1.35 50.90
C LYS A 236 -1.91 1.38 51.87
N ALA A 237 -1.79 0.65 52.98
CA ALA A 237 -2.81 0.60 54.01
C ALA A 237 -3.20 2.01 54.49
N PRO A 238 -4.49 2.27 54.76
CA PRO A 238 -4.94 3.59 55.19
C PRO A 238 -4.34 3.94 56.56
N ALA A 239 -3.90 5.19 56.69
CA ALA A 239 -3.29 5.72 57.90
C ALA A 239 -4.28 5.67 59.09
N PRO A 240 -3.79 5.38 60.31
CA PRO A 240 -4.62 5.37 61.50
C PRO A 240 -5.13 6.79 61.82
N ARG A 241 -6.44 6.90 62.07
CA ARG A 241 -7.09 8.15 62.48
C ARG A 241 -6.59 8.56 63.89
N PRO A 242 -6.42 9.87 64.16
CA PRO A 242 -6.05 10.34 65.49
C PRO A 242 -7.20 10.12 66.48
N PRO A 243 -6.91 9.85 67.76
CA PRO A 243 -7.94 9.66 68.78
C PRO A 243 -8.67 10.99 69.04
N GLY A 244 -9.99 10.93 68.92
CA GLY A 244 -10.90 12.04 69.22
C GLY A 244 -10.83 12.41 70.71
N ARG A 245 -10.62 13.70 70.95
CA ARG A 245 -10.63 14.34 72.27
C ARG A 245 -12.05 14.28 72.84
N SER A 246 -12.25 13.50 73.89
CA SER A 246 -13.48 13.51 74.68
C SER A 246 -13.30 14.39 75.91
N ARG A 247 -14.23 15.33 76.07
CA ARG A 247 -14.61 16.18 77.22
C ARG A 247 -13.53 16.57 78.22
#